data_AF-A0A9E6CVZ0-F1
#
_entry.id   AF-A0A9E6CVZ0-F1
#
_cell.length_a   1.000
_cell.length_b   1.000
_cell.length_c   1.000
_cell.angle_alpha   90.00
_cell.angle_beta   90.00
_cell.angle_gamma   90.00
#
_symmetry.space_group_name_H-M   'P 1'
#
loop_
_entity.id
_entity.type
_entity.pdbx_description
1 polymer ?
#
loop_
_entity_poly.entity_id
_entity_poly.type
_entity_poly.pdbx_seq_one_letter_code
_entity_poly.pdbx_strand_id
1 'polypeptide(L)'
;GQDPETSYTAKLFGEGREKIASKVMEEAAETVEAALKETPERLTSESADVLYHLLVLWADVGIEPADVWVELARRQGISGIEEKNSRPQS
;
A
#
# COMPACT_ATOMS: atom_id res chain seq x y z
N GLY A 1 -20.52 19.71 -9.14
CA GLY A 1 -20.14 18.80 -10.23
C GLY A 1 -19.23 17.76 -9.62
N GLN A 2 -19.53 16.48 -9.79
CA GLN A 2 -18.71 15.41 -9.21
C GLN A 2 -17.32 15.40 -9.87
N ASP A 3 -16.31 15.28 -9.05
CA ASP A 3 -14.89 15.20 -9.40
C ASP A 3 -14.65 13.92 -10.24
N PRO A 4 -13.91 13.97 -11.36
CA PRO A 4 -13.58 12.75 -12.13
C PRO A 4 -12.96 11.64 -11.29
N GLU A 5 -12.18 12.00 -10.25
CA GLU A 5 -11.59 11.06 -9.29
C GLU A 5 -12.66 10.41 -8.38
N THR A 6 -13.72 11.16 -8.04
CA THR A 6 -14.92 10.59 -7.39
C THR A 6 -15.69 9.66 -8.31
N SER A 7 -15.46 9.64 -9.63
CA SER A 7 -16.14 8.70 -10.54
C SER A 7 -15.51 7.31 -10.49
N TYR A 8 -14.19 7.20 -10.55
CA TYR A 8 -13.50 5.91 -10.52
C TYR A 8 -13.46 5.30 -9.11
N THR A 9 -13.11 6.12 -8.11
CA THR A 9 -13.08 5.66 -6.71
C THR A 9 -14.47 5.21 -6.24
N ALA A 10 -15.52 5.99 -6.54
CA ALA A 10 -16.89 5.59 -6.18
C ALA A 10 -17.34 4.32 -6.93
N LYS A 11 -16.89 4.14 -8.17
CA LYS A 11 -17.15 2.90 -8.91
C LYS A 11 -16.52 1.69 -8.21
N LEU A 12 -15.27 1.79 -7.77
CA LEU A 12 -14.60 0.71 -7.03
C LEU A 12 -15.35 0.35 -5.75
N PHE A 13 -15.78 1.35 -4.97
CA PHE A 13 -16.62 1.10 -3.79
C PHE A 13 -17.97 0.45 -4.16
N GLY A 14 -18.57 0.85 -5.28
CA GLY A 14 -19.79 0.23 -5.81
C GLY A 14 -19.60 -1.22 -6.27
N GLU A 15 -18.41 -1.58 -6.74
CA GLU A 15 -18.04 -2.96 -7.12
C GLU A 15 -17.67 -3.84 -5.91
N GLY A 16 -17.40 -3.23 -4.75
CA GLY A 16 -17.24 -3.89 -3.47
C GLY A 16 -15.82 -4.40 -3.16
N ARG A 17 -15.64 -4.84 -1.91
CA ARG A 17 -14.34 -5.21 -1.33
C ARG A 17 -13.54 -6.24 -2.13
N GLU A 18 -14.19 -7.26 -2.68
CA GLU A 18 -13.50 -8.29 -3.47
C GLU A 18 -12.82 -7.69 -4.70
N LYS A 19 -13.49 -6.75 -5.37
CA LYS A 19 -12.93 -6.08 -6.54
C LYS A 19 -11.78 -5.16 -6.16
N ILE A 20 -11.92 -4.41 -5.06
CA ILE A 20 -10.85 -3.54 -4.54
C ILE A 20 -9.61 -4.39 -4.18
N ALA A 21 -9.78 -5.48 -3.43
CA ALA A 21 -8.68 -6.38 -3.06
C ALA A 21 -8.03 -7.05 -4.29
N SER A 22 -8.83 -7.42 -5.29
CA SER A 22 -8.31 -7.95 -6.56
C SER A 22 -7.44 -6.93 -7.29
N LYS A 23 -7.78 -5.64 -7.27
CA LYS A 23 -6.93 -4.60 -7.86
C LYS A 23 -5.58 -4.48 -7.14
N VAL A 24 -5.57 -4.50 -5.80
CA VAL A 24 -4.31 -4.51 -5.03
C VAL A 24 -3.40 -5.69 -5.43
N MET A 25 -3.99 -6.87 -5.63
CA MET A 25 -3.25 -8.06 -6.05
C MET A 25 -2.69 -7.92 -7.48
N GLU A 26 -3.50 -7.39 -8.41
CA GLU A 26 -3.11 -7.13 -9.80
C GLU A 26 -1.91 -6.16 -9.85
N GLU A 27 -2.01 -4.98 -9.24
CA GLU A 27 -0.94 -3.98 -9.33
C GLU A 27 0.33 -4.42 -8.61
N ALA A 28 0.21 -5.23 -7.56
CA ALA A 28 1.39 -5.81 -6.89
C ALA A 28 2.13 -6.78 -7.82
N ALA A 29 1.40 -7.57 -8.62
CA ALA A 29 1.99 -8.46 -9.61
C ALA A 29 2.62 -7.66 -10.77
N GLU A 30 1.93 -6.63 -11.27
CA GLU A 30 2.45 -5.75 -12.32
C GLU A 30 3.69 -4.97 -11.87
N THR A 31 3.72 -4.50 -10.62
CA THR A 31 4.89 -3.85 -10.01
C THR A 31 6.10 -4.79 -10.00
N VAL A 32 5.91 -6.06 -9.62
CA VAL A 32 6.99 -7.06 -9.62
C VAL A 32 7.45 -7.37 -11.04
N GLU A 33 6.53 -7.50 -11.99
CA GLU A 33 6.88 -7.69 -13.40
C GLU A 33 7.67 -6.49 -13.95
N ALA A 34 7.21 -5.27 -13.68
CA ALA A 34 7.86 -4.04 -14.11
C ALA A 34 9.29 -3.92 -13.56
N ALA A 35 9.50 -4.28 -12.29
CA ALA A 35 10.81 -4.31 -11.65
C ALA A 35 11.78 -5.31 -12.30
N LEU A 36 11.27 -6.41 -12.86
CA LEU A 36 12.08 -7.50 -13.42
C LEU A 36 12.33 -7.36 -14.91
N LYS A 37 11.39 -6.78 -15.65
CA LYS A 37 11.36 -6.88 -17.12
C LYS A 37 11.10 -5.57 -17.86
N GLU A 38 10.71 -4.49 -17.16
CA GLU A 38 10.30 -3.24 -17.80
C GLU A 38 11.18 -2.05 -17.40
N THR A 39 10.65 -0.84 -17.55
CA THR A 39 11.39 0.41 -17.35
C THR A 39 11.13 1.01 -15.96
N PRO A 40 12.03 1.88 -15.45
CA PRO A 40 11.81 2.60 -14.21
C PRO A 40 10.51 3.43 -14.20
N GLU A 41 10.09 3.95 -15.35
CA GLU A 41 8.84 4.70 -15.49
C GLU A 41 7.63 3.78 -15.29
N ARG A 42 7.64 2.57 -15.87
CA ARG A 42 6.60 1.57 -15.63
C ARG A 42 6.56 1.13 -14.18
N LEU A 43 7.72 0.82 -13.59
CA LEU A 43 7.80 0.47 -12.16
C LEU A 43 7.23 1.59 -11.27
N THR A 44 7.54 2.85 -11.59
CA THR A 44 7.02 4.01 -10.85
C THR A 44 5.49 4.11 -10.97
N SER A 45 4.95 3.88 -12.17
CA SER A 45 3.51 3.87 -12.43
C SER A 45 2.81 2.79 -11.60
N GLU A 46 3.25 1.54 -11.72
CA GLU A 46 2.60 0.41 -11.01
C GLU A 46 2.74 0.53 -9.49
N SER A 47 3.86 1.06 -9.02
CA SER A 47 4.04 1.36 -7.59
C SER A 47 3.02 2.40 -7.10
N ALA A 48 2.69 3.40 -7.93
CA ALA A 48 1.66 4.38 -7.59
C ALA A 48 0.27 3.74 -7.55
N ASP A 49 -0.04 2.84 -8.48
CA ASP A 49 -1.32 2.14 -8.52
C ASP A 49 -1.50 1.18 -7.34
N VAL A 50 -0.44 0.48 -6.91
CA VAL A 50 -0.43 -0.29 -5.65
C VAL A 50 -0.82 0.60 -4.47
N LEU A 51 -0.17 1.77 -4.32
CA LEU A 51 -0.45 2.66 -3.21
C LEU A 51 -1.88 3.20 -3.26
N TYR A 52 -2.36 3.60 -4.44
CA TYR A 52 -3.72 4.08 -4.63
C TYR A 52 -4.75 3.00 -4.23
N HIS A 53 -4.65 1.80 -4.78
CA HIS A 53 -5.61 0.73 -4.48
C HIS A 53 -5.52 0.25 -3.04
N LEU A 54 -4.33 0.30 -2.43
CA LEU A 54 -4.15 0.00 -1.01
C LEU A 54 -4.83 1.05 -0.11
N LEU A 55 -4.74 2.34 -0.45
CA LEU A 55 -5.46 3.41 0.25
C LEU A 55 -6.98 3.25 0.13
N VAL A 56 -7.49 2.88 -1.05
CA VAL A 56 -8.92 2.59 -1.26
C VAL A 56 -9.37 1.40 -0.43
N LEU A 57 -8.57 0.33 -0.36
CA LEU A 57 -8.86 -0.83 0.48
C LEU A 57 -8.93 -0.45 1.96
N TRP A 58 -7.98 0.35 2.45
CA TRP A 58 -7.99 0.84 3.83
C TRP A 58 -9.26 1.63 4.14
N ALA A 59 -9.65 2.55 3.26
CA ALA A 59 -10.88 3.31 3.40
C ALA A 59 -12.13 2.40 3.44
N ASP A 60 -12.19 1.36 2.59
CA ASP A 60 -13.30 0.38 2.57
C ASP A 60 -13.42 -0.42 3.87
N VAL A 61 -12.30 -0.73 4.53
CA VAL A 61 -12.28 -1.50 5.79
C VAL A 61 -12.24 -0.62 7.05
N GLY A 62 -12.21 0.70 6.90
CA GLY A 62 -12.14 1.65 8.03
C GLY A 62 -10.77 1.72 8.72
N ILE A 63 -9.69 1.46 7.98
CA ILE A 63 -8.31 1.68 8.44
C ILE A 63 -7.84 3.06 7.99
N GLU A 64 -7.26 3.83 8.90
CA GLU A 64 -6.64 5.10 8.53
C GLU A 64 -5.18 4.87 8.12
N PRO A 65 -4.67 5.61 7.11
CA PRO A 65 -3.24 5.56 6.76
C PRO A 65 -2.31 5.81 7.95
N ALA A 66 -2.76 6.63 8.93
CA ALA A 66 -2.07 6.90 10.18
C ALA A 66 -1.75 5.63 10.97
N ASP A 67 -2.69 4.70 11.07
CA ASP A 67 -2.50 3.44 11.78
C ASP A 67 -1.40 2.58 11.13
N VAL A 68 -1.35 2.59 9.80
CA VAL A 68 -0.32 1.86 9.04
C VAL A 68 1.05 2.52 9.20
N TRP A 69 1.13 3.85 9.19
CA TRP A 69 2.39 4.56 9.44
C TRP A 69 2.90 4.34 10.87
N VAL A 70 2.01 4.29 11.87
CA VAL A 70 2.38 3.92 13.25
C VAL A 70 2.98 2.52 13.30
N GLU A 71 2.36 1.55 12.62
CA GLU A 71 2.89 0.19 12.54
C GLU A 71 4.25 0.14 11.82
N LEU A 72 4.42 0.89 10.73
CA LEU A 72 5.70 1.01 10.04
C LEU A 72 6.78 1.61 10.96
N ALA A 73 6.47 2.69 11.67
CA ALA A 73 7.37 3.31 12.63
C ALA A 73 7.75 2.35 13.77
N ARG A 74 6.79 1.56 14.28
CA ARG A 74 7.05 0.51 15.28
C ARG A 74 8.04 -0.53 14.77
N ARG A 75 7.91 -0.96 13.51
CA ARG A 75 8.86 -1.89 12.86
C ARG A 75 10.27 -1.30 12.74
N GLN A 76 10.39 0.00 12.48
CA GLN A 76 11.68 0.70 12.42
C GLN A 76 12.28 0.95 13.82
N GLY A 77 11.45 1.18 14.84
CA GLY A 77 11.90 1.41 16.23
C GLY A 77 12.45 0.16 16.92
N ILE A 78 11.90 -1.01 16.58
CA ILE A 78 12.35 -2.30 17.13
C ILE A 78 13.68 -2.76 16.50
N SER A 79 14.01 -2.32 15.27
CA SER A 79 15.09 -2.92 14.48
C SER A 79 16.52 -2.42 14.74
N GLY A 80 16.76 -1.53 15.72
CA GLY A 80 18.10 -0.96 15.88
C GLY A 80 18.58 -0.53 17.26
N ILE A 81 17.68 -0.05 18.13
CA ILE A 81 18.08 0.57 19.40
C ILE A 81 17.72 -0.33 20.58
N GLU A 82 16.49 -0.82 20.66
CA GLU A 82 16.06 -1.72 21.73
C GLU A 82 16.76 -3.09 21.65
N GLU A 83 16.98 -3.61 20.45
CA GLU A 83 17.67 -4.89 20.22
C GLU A 83 19.18 -4.83 20.56
N LYS A 84 19.82 -3.66 20.44
CA LYS A 84 21.21 -3.46 20.87
C LYS A 84 21.33 -3.28 22.39
N ASN A 85 20.37 -2.62 23.01
CA ASN A 85 20.36 -2.35 24.45
C ASN A 85 19.86 -3.53 25.29
N SER A 86 19.20 -4.52 24.69
CA SER A 86 18.74 -5.75 25.36
C SER A 86 19.73 -6.91 25.29
N ARG A 87 20.88 -6.75 24.60
CA ARG A 87 21.94 -7.77 24.62
C ARG A 87 22.69 -7.71 25.96
N PRO A 88 22.80 -8.83 26.70
CA PRO A 88 23.75 -8.89 27.79
C PRO A 88 25.15 -8.64 27.22
N GLN A 89 25.89 -7.73 27.83
CA GLN A 89 27.31 -7.53 27.52
C GLN A 89 28.06 -8.80 27.94
N SER A 90 28.51 -9.57 26.94
CA SER A 90 29.46 -10.67 27.11
C SER A 90 30.89 -10.16 26.94
#